data_AF-A0A1Y6F1K3-F1
#
_entry.id   AF-A0A1Y6F1K3-F1
#
_cell.length_a   1.000
_cell.length_b   1.000
_cell.length_c   1.000
_cell.angle_alpha   90.00
_cell.angle_beta   90.00
_cell.angle_gamma   90.00
#
_symmetry.space_group_name_H-M   'P 1'
#
loop_
_entity.id
_entity.type
_entity.pdbx_description
1 polymer ?
#
loop_
_entity_poly.entity_id
_entity_poly.type
_entity_poly.pdbx_seq_one_letter_code
_entity_poly.pdbx_strand_id
1 'polypeptide(L)'
;MPWVSLFTLLRSVIETSSVAIYVLQSESRSERILRVLRGQFAEIKDRVNSQKNLGEPDVDAEADKDLIRRALAGYPDAGSWEEIAGKNGARSGPDPSITQKILLASASVPVRDNRPPSAVLGMWQLFSGITHARQYAMMTILDKEELEYDEETGVVNVHFTTGARSLVGSIVIAIDVVNAAVQLYGRRSTEFTKVPEDVVLEGILRKQQRQ
;
A
#
# COMPACT_ATOMS: atom_id res chain seq x y z
N MET A 1 12.78 20.77 5.97
CA MET A 1 13.69 19.64 5.68
C MET A 1 13.33 18.99 4.34
N PRO A 2 13.77 19.56 3.21
CA PRO A 2 13.46 19.02 1.86
C PRO A 2 14.10 17.66 1.57
N TRP A 3 15.15 17.29 2.32
CA TRP A 3 15.90 16.05 2.11
C TRP A 3 15.14 14.81 2.60
N VAL A 4 14.29 14.97 3.63
CA VAL A 4 13.49 13.88 4.23
C VAL A 4 12.28 13.52 3.37
N SER A 5 11.70 14.50 2.66
CA SER A 5 10.50 14.29 1.84
C SER A 5 10.69 13.28 0.70
N LEU A 6 11.93 13.10 0.23
CA LEU A 6 12.25 12.09 -0.78
C LEU A 6 12.03 10.67 -0.25
N PHE A 7 12.44 10.39 1.00
CA PHE A 7 12.22 9.09 1.62
C PHE A 7 10.75 8.84 1.92
N THR A 8 9.98 9.88 2.24
CA THR A 8 8.52 9.78 2.35
C THR A 8 7.90 9.42 1.00
N LEU A 9 8.34 10.03 -0.10
CA LEU A 9 7.86 9.68 -1.44
C LEU A 9 8.19 8.23 -1.80
N LEU A 10 9.45 7.79 -1.59
CA LEU A 10 9.87 6.42 -1.86
C LEU A 10 9.11 5.40 -0.99
N ARG A 11 8.84 5.73 0.27
CA ARG A 11 7.97 4.94 1.15
C ARG A 11 6.59 4.79 0.54
N SER A 12 5.94 5.89 0.17
CA SER A 12 4.60 5.87 -0.41
C SER A 12 4.56 5.08 -1.72
N VAL A 13 5.58 5.19 -2.57
CA VAL A 13 5.70 4.39 -3.81
C VAL A 13 5.71 2.89 -3.49
N ILE A 14 6.49 2.46 -2.50
CA ILE A 14 6.52 1.05 -2.09
C ILE A 14 5.17 0.62 -1.51
N GLU A 15 4.55 1.44 -0.66
CA GLU A 15 3.26 1.15 -0.04
C GLU A 15 2.15 0.99 -1.09
N THR A 16 1.97 1.99 -1.95
CA THR A 16 0.94 1.97 -3.01
C THR A 16 1.16 0.82 -3.99
N SER A 17 2.41 0.56 -4.40
CA SER A 17 2.73 -0.55 -5.30
C SER A 17 2.48 -1.91 -4.63
N SER A 18 2.75 -2.03 -3.33
CA SER A 18 2.46 -3.25 -2.56
C SER A 18 0.96 -3.50 -2.40
N VAL A 19 0.16 -2.45 -2.25
CA VAL A 19 -1.31 -2.55 -2.31
C VAL A 19 -1.77 -3.04 -3.68
N ALA A 20 -1.22 -2.49 -4.77
CA ALA A 20 -1.54 -2.94 -6.12
C ALA A 20 -1.15 -4.41 -6.35
N ILE A 21 0.04 -4.84 -5.89
CA ILE A 21 0.45 -6.24 -5.94
C ILE A 21 -0.51 -7.11 -5.12
N TYR A 22 -0.85 -6.73 -3.89
CA TYR A 22 -1.82 -7.48 -3.08
C TYR A 22 -3.15 -7.68 -3.81
N VAL A 23 -3.70 -6.62 -4.42
CA VAL A 23 -4.96 -6.71 -5.17
C VAL A 23 -4.82 -7.59 -6.42
N LEU A 24 -3.71 -7.48 -7.17
CA LEU A 24 -3.61 -8.06 -8.51
C LEU A 24 -2.94 -9.44 -8.56
N GLN A 25 -2.21 -9.83 -7.52
CA GLN A 25 -1.40 -11.04 -7.50
C GLN A 25 -2.23 -12.33 -7.59
N SER A 26 -3.45 -12.35 -7.03
CA SER A 26 -4.32 -13.53 -7.12
C SER A 26 -4.77 -13.80 -8.56
N GLU A 27 -4.76 -15.06 -8.96
CA GLU A 27 -5.29 -15.51 -10.25
C GLU A 27 -6.82 -15.50 -10.29
N SER A 28 -7.47 -15.73 -9.15
CA SER A 28 -8.93 -15.70 -9.03
C SER A 28 -9.46 -14.27 -9.08
N ARG A 29 -10.33 -13.98 -10.07
CA ARG A 29 -11.03 -12.68 -10.18
C ARG A 29 -11.85 -12.39 -8.93
N SER A 30 -12.58 -13.40 -8.45
CA SER A 30 -13.38 -13.33 -7.22
C SER A 30 -12.54 -12.86 -6.02
N GLU A 31 -11.36 -13.46 -5.83
CA GLU A 31 -10.45 -13.07 -4.76
C GLU A 31 -9.93 -11.63 -4.95
N ARG A 32 -9.61 -11.21 -6.18
CA ARG A 32 -9.18 -9.83 -6.44
C ARG A 32 -10.27 -8.81 -6.09
N ILE A 33 -11.52 -9.10 -6.46
CA ILE A 33 -12.68 -8.27 -6.12
C ILE A 33 -12.84 -8.21 -4.60
N LEU A 34 -12.78 -9.35 -3.93
CA LEU A 34 -12.86 -9.43 -2.47
C LEU A 34 -11.77 -8.58 -1.79
N ARG A 35 -10.53 -8.63 -2.26
CA ARG A 35 -9.41 -7.81 -1.75
C ARG A 35 -9.67 -6.31 -1.92
N VAL A 36 -10.22 -5.88 -3.06
CA VAL A 36 -10.59 -4.47 -3.28
C VAL A 36 -11.68 -4.03 -2.32
N LEU A 37 -12.75 -4.82 -2.19
CA LEU A 37 -13.88 -4.48 -1.31
C LEU A 37 -13.47 -4.45 0.17
N ARG A 38 -12.55 -5.34 0.58
CA ARG A 38 -11.91 -5.30 1.92
C ARG A 38 -11.16 -4.01 2.15
N GLY A 39 -10.32 -3.60 1.20
CA GLY A 39 -9.60 -2.33 1.28
C GLY A 39 -10.54 -1.14 1.43
N GLN A 40 -11.60 -1.07 0.62
CA GLN A 40 -12.61 -0.01 0.71
C GLN A 40 -13.32 -0.01 2.08
N PHE A 41 -13.66 -1.18 2.61
CA PHE A 41 -14.25 -1.27 3.95
C PHE A 41 -13.28 -0.81 5.05
N ALA A 42 -11.98 -1.10 4.91
CA ALA A 42 -10.96 -0.63 5.84
C ALA A 42 -10.84 0.90 5.83
N GLU A 43 -10.85 1.53 4.66
CA GLU A 43 -10.84 3.00 4.51
C GLU A 43 -12.05 3.65 5.18
N ILE A 44 -13.27 3.09 5.01
CA ILE A 44 -14.47 3.58 5.71
C ILE A 44 -14.28 3.51 7.23
N LYS A 45 -13.76 2.40 7.73
CA LYS A 45 -13.53 2.21 9.18
C LYS A 45 -12.49 3.21 9.71
N ASP A 46 -11.42 3.44 8.96
CA ASP A 46 -10.36 4.38 9.36
C ASP A 46 -10.87 5.84 9.32
N ARG A 47 -11.70 6.19 8.32
CA ARG A 47 -12.40 7.48 8.25
C ARG A 47 -13.33 7.69 9.44
N VAL A 48 -14.19 6.70 9.76
CA VAL A 48 -15.09 6.73 10.92
C VAL A 48 -14.31 6.92 12.22
N ASN A 49 -13.19 6.19 12.39
CA ASN A 49 -12.33 6.32 13.57
C ASN A 49 -11.68 7.71 13.65
N SER A 50 -11.20 8.23 12.51
CA SER A 50 -10.60 9.56 12.44
C SER A 50 -11.61 10.65 12.82
N GLN A 51 -12.82 10.63 12.24
CA GLN A 51 -13.86 11.60 12.54
C GLN A 51 -14.33 11.51 14.00
N LYS A 52 -14.48 10.30 14.53
CA LYS A 52 -14.75 10.08 15.96
C LYS A 52 -13.69 10.73 16.85
N ASN A 53 -12.41 10.60 16.51
CA ASN A 53 -11.31 11.22 17.27
C ASN A 53 -11.33 12.75 17.18
N LEU A 54 -11.90 13.31 16.12
CA LEU A 54 -12.11 14.74 15.94
C LEU A 54 -13.44 15.24 16.56
N GLY A 55 -14.27 14.35 17.09
CA GLY A 55 -15.59 14.69 17.63
C GLY A 55 -16.67 14.94 16.58
N GLU A 56 -16.41 14.55 15.33
CA GLU A 56 -17.34 14.71 14.21
C GLU A 56 -17.98 13.36 13.85
N PRO A 57 -19.31 13.27 13.69
CA PRO A 57 -19.95 12.04 13.25
C PRO A 57 -19.78 11.82 11.74
N ASP A 58 -19.50 10.58 11.35
CA ASP A 58 -19.51 10.17 9.93
C ASP A 58 -20.94 9.91 9.45
N VAL A 59 -21.51 10.85 8.71
CA VAL A 59 -22.87 10.74 8.17
C VAL A 59 -22.95 9.83 6.94
N ASP A 60 -21.84 9.59 6.25
CA ASP A 60 -21.81 8.85 4.98
C ASP A 60 -21.40 7.38 5.15
N ALA A 61 -20.92 6.99 6.33
CA ALA A 61 -20.39 5.65 6.58
C ALA A 61 -21.34 4.51 6.22
N GLU A 62 -22.64 4.62 6.50
CA GLU A 62 -23.60 3.57 6.12
C GLU A 62 -23.91 3.55 4.62
N ALA A 63 -23.98 4.72 3.98
CA ALA A 63 -24.18 4.82 2.53
C ALA A 63 -23.01 4.17 1.76
N ASP A 64 -21.77 4.37 2.23
CA ASP A 64 -20.58 3.74 1.65
C ASP A 64 -20.56 2.22 1.87
N LYS A 65 -20.97 1.75 3.06
CA LYS A 65 -21.13 0.29 3.30
C LYS A 65 -22.19 -0.31 2.37
N ASP A 66 -23.28 0.41 2.10
CA ASP A 66 -24.30 -0.02 1.14
C ASP A 66 -23.78 -0.07 -0.31
N LEU A 67 -22.84 0.80 -0.70
CA LEU A 67 -22.16 0.68 -1.98
C LEU A 67 -21.34 -0.61 -2.07
N ILE A 68 -20.62 -0.97 -1.00
CA ILE A 68 -19.86 -2.23 -0.94
C ILE A 68 -20.81 -3.44 -1.03
N ARG A 69 -21.94 -3.41 -0.29
CA ARG A 69 -22.95 -4.49 -0.33
C ARG A 69 -23.53 -4.65 -1.74
N ARG A 70 -23.85 -3.55 -2.42
CA ARG A 70 -24.34 -3.57 -3.81
C ARG A 70 -23.30 -4.08 -4.78
N ALA A 71 -22.04 -3.68 -4.62
CA ALA A 71 -20.94 -4.19 -5.44
C ALA A 71 -20.76 -5.71 -5.25
N LEU A 72 -20.83 -6.19 -4.00
CA LEU A 72 -20.75 -7.62 -3.69
C LEU A 72 -21.91 -8.42 -4.30
N ALA A 73 -23.13 -7.87 -4.32
CA ALA A 73 -24.27 -8.51 -4.96
C ALA A 73 -24.08 -8.71 -6.48
N GLY A 74 -23.27 -7.86 -7.12
CA GLY A 74 -22.87 -8.01 -8.53
C GLY A 74 -21.82 -9.11 -8.76
N TYR A 75 -21.21 -9.63 -7.70
CA TYR A 75 -20.16 -10.65 -7.75
C TYR A 75 -20.35 -11.69 -6.61
N PRO A 76 -21.42 -12.50 -6.65
CA PRO A 76 -21.74 -13.42 -5.56
C PRO A 76 -20.65 -14.46 -5.29
N ASP A 77 -19.88 -14.84 -6.33
CA ASP A 77 -18.76 -15.77 -6.20
C ASP A 77 -17.51 -15.13 -5.59
N ALA A 78 -17.51 -13.82 -5.33
CA ALA A 78 -16.38 -13.12 -4.72
C ALA A 78 -16.26 -13.37 -3.22
N GLY A 79 -17.38 -13.56 -2.52
CA GLY A 79 -17.40 -13.81 -1.08
C GLY A 79 -18.64 -13.23 -0.42
N SER A 80 -18.59 -13.09 0.91
CA SER A 80 -19.69 -12.55 1.71
C SER A 80 -19.36 -11.22 2.40
N TRP A 81 -20.39 -10.54 2.89
CA TRP A 81 -20.21 -9.32 3.69
C TRP A 81 -19.44 -9.62 4.98
N GLU A 82 -19.68 -10.78 5.60
CA GLU A 82 -18.99 -11.22 6.82
C GLU A 82 -17.50 -11.41 6.57
N GLU A 83 -17.13 -11.89 5.38
CA GLU A 83 -15.74 -12.02 4.96
C GLU A 83 -15.05 -10.69 4.70
N ILE A 84 -15.78 -9.67 4.24
CA ILE A 84 -15.26 -8.30 4.10
C ILE A 84 -15.14 -7.62 5.46
N ALA A 85 -16.17 -7.76 6.30
CA ALA A 85 -16.25 -7.15 7.61
C ALA A 85 -15.33 -7.82 8.65
N GLY A 86 -14.76 -8.98 8.33
CA GLY A 86 -13.82 -9.70 9.18
C GLY A 86 -14.45 -10.27 10.45
N LYS A 87 -15.71 -10.73 10.39
CA LYS A 87 -16.37 -11.38 11.55
C LYS A 87 -15.79 -12.79 11.78
N ASN A 88 -15.73 -13.20 13.06
CA ASN A 88 -15.19 -14.50 13.48
C ASN A 88 -15.78 -15.67 12.66
N GLY A 89 -14.90 -16.50 12.08
CA GLY A 89 -15.28 -17.67 11.27
C GLY A 89 -15.25 -17.47 9.75
N ALA A 90 -15.00 -16.24 9.28
CA ALA A 90 -14.79 -15.97 7.86
C ALA A 90 -13.49 -16.59 7.31
N ARG A 91 -13.53 -17.05 6.06
CA ARG A 91 -12.45 -17.82 5.41
C ARG A 91 -11.13 -17.05 5.27
N SER A 92 -11.17 -15.71 5.23
CA SER A 92 -9.99 -14.91 4.86
C SER A 92 -9.76 -13.61 5.66
N GLY A 93 -10.39 -13.42 6.83
CA GLY A 93 -10.05 -12.34 7.78
C GLY A 93 -10.27 -10.89 7.28
N PRO A 94 -9.92 -9.87 8.10
CA PRO A 94 -9.97 -8.46 7.69
C PRO A 94 -8.90 -8.11 6.64
N ASP A 95 -8.98 -6.92 6.03
CA ASP A 95 -7.93 -6.40 5.15
C ASP A 95 -6.55 -6.43 5.86
N PRO A 96 -5.51 -7.02 5.25
CA PRO A 96 -4.20 -7.11 5.88
C PRO A 96 -3.55 -5.74 6.04
N SER A 97 -2.74 -5.62 7.08
CA SER A 97 -1.92 -4.42 7.32
C SER A 97 -0.98 -4.13 6.15
N ILE A 98 -0.55 -2.87 6.03
CA ILE A 98 0.44 -2.48 5.00
C ILE A 98 1.73 -3.31 5.09
N THR A 99 2.18 -3.65 6.30
CA THR A 99 3.34 -4.52 6.53
C THR A 99 3.14 -5.91 5.90
N GLN A 100 1.95 -6.50 6.07
CA GLN A 100 1.63 -7.80 5.46
C GLN A 100 1.55 -7.71 3.93
N LYS A 101 0.99 -6.62 3.38
CA LYS A 101 0.97 -6.37 1.94
C LYS A 101 2.39 -6.22 1.37
N ILE A 102 3.28 -5.55 2.10
CA ILE A 102 4.71 -5.42 1.74
C ILE A 102 5.45 -6.75 1.82
N LEU A 103 5.16 -7.59 2.83
CA LEU A 103 5.71 -8.96 2.90
C LEU A 103 5.32 -9.79 1.68
N LEU A 104 4.05 -9.72 1.27
CA LEU A 104 3.57 -10.38 0.06
C LEU A 104 4.26 -9.82 -1.20
N ALA A 105 4.39 -8.50 -1.29
CA ALA A 105 5.08 -7.84 -2.39
C ALA A 105 6.55 -8.22 -2.47
N SER A 106 7.23 -8.35 -1.32
CA SER A 106 8.64 -8.77 -1.22
C SER A 106 8.87 -10.14 -1.86
N ALA A 107 7.91 -11.06 -1.73
CA ALA A 107 7.96 -12.37 -2.38
C ALA A 107 7.67 -12.33 -3.90
N SER A 108 7.04 -11.26 -4.38
CA SER A 108 6.64 -11.08 -5.78
C SER A 108 7.65 -10.28 -6.62
N VAL A 109 8.61 -9.62 -5.97
CA VAL A 109 9.64 -8.81 -6.61
C VAL A 109 10.84 -9.68 -6.99
N PRO A 110 11.34 -9.64 -8.24
CA PRO A 110 12.51 -10.40 -8.64
C PRO A 110 13.73 -10.07 -7.78
N VAL A 111 14.39 -11.09 -7.25
CA VAL A 111 15.69 -10.95 -6.61
C VAL A 111 16.72 -10.59 -7.68
N ARG A 112 17.32 -9.40 -7.58
CA ARG A 112 18.41 -8.93 -8.44
C ARG A 112 19.60 -8.53 -7.58
N ASP A 113 20.81 -8.68 -8.13
CA ASP A 113 22.05 -8.14 -7.55
C ASP A 113 22.37 -8.66 -6.13
N ASN A 114 22.15 -9.96 -5.87
CA ASN A 114 22.37 -10.60 -4.55
C ASN A 114 21.56 -9.98 -3.38
N ARG A 115 20.49 -9.23 -3.67
CA ARG A 115 19.63 -8.67 -2.62
C ARG A 115 18.85 -9.78 -1.90
N PRO A 116 18.72 -9.74 -0.57
CA PRO A 116 17.88 -10.71 0.12
C PRO A 116 16.40 -10.48 -0.23
N PRO A 117 15.53 -11.52 -0.18
CA PRO A 117 14.09 -11.37 -0.38
C PRO A 117 13.43 -10.34 0.57
N SER A 118 14.04 -10.10 1.74
CA SER A 118 13.59 -9.11 2.72
C SER A 118 13.98 -7.66 2.39
N ALA A 119 14.68 -7.40 1.28
CA ALA A 119 15.19 -6.07 0.95
C ALA A 119 14.08 -5.01 0.82
N VAL A 120 12.93 -5.36 0.24
CA VAL A 120 11.79 -4.44 0.11
C VAL A 120 11.24 -4.06 1.49
N LEU A 121 11.00 -5.03 2.37
CA LEU A 121 10.54 -4.78 3.73
C LEU A 121 11.54 -3.95 4.53
N GLY A 122 12.82 -4.33 4.52
CA GLY A 122 13.87 -3.62 5.26
C GLY A 122 14.01 -2.17 4.80
N MET A 123 13.97 -1.93 3.49
CA MET A 123 14.05 -0.59 2.93
C MET A 123 12.81 0.25 3.30
N TRP A 124 11.61 -0.32 3.24
CA TRP A 124 10.40 0.37 3.70
C TRP A 124 10.45 0.71 5.19
N GLN A 125 10.95 -0.19 6.04
CA GLN A 125 11.13 0.06 7.47
C GLN A 125 12.11 1.22 7.73
N LEU A 126 13.21 1.30 6.98
CA LEU A 126 14.15 2.41 7.05
C LEU A 126 13.48 3.74 6.66
N PHE A 127 12.76 3.79 5.53
CA PHE A 127 12.06 5.01 5.13
C PHE A 127 10.97 5.44 6.12
N SER A 128 10.26 4.47 6.69
CA SER A 128 9.29 4.71 7.76
C SER A 128 9.98 5.31 8.98
N GLY A 129 11.13 4.76 9.39
CA GLY A 129 11.96 5.31 10.46
C GLY A 129 12.36 6.76 10.21
N ILE A 130 12.84 7.08 9.00
CA ILE A 130 13.24 8.45 8.62
C ILE A 130 12.06 9.42 8.65
N THR A 131 10.89 8.99 8.12
CA THR A 131 9.66 9.80 8.14
C THR A 131 9.25 10.19 9.55
N HIS A 132 9.58 9.36 10.55
CA HIS A 132 9.30 9.60 11.96
C HIS A 132 10.54 10.02 12.76
N ALA A 133 11.59 10.53 12.11
CA ALA A 133 12.83 10.99 12.73
C ALA A 133 13.47 9.98 13.70
N ARG A 134 13.38 8.67 13.40
CA ARG A 134 13.99 7.61 14.20
C ARG A 134 15.50 7.59 13.98
N GLN A 135 16.25 7.77 15.06
CA GLN A 135 17.71 7.88 15.03
C GLN A 135 18.39 6.70 14.33
N TYR A 136 17.99 5.45 14.61
CA TYR A 136 18.60 4.28 13.98
C TYR A 136 18.52 4.32 12.44
N ALA A 137 17.40 4.78 11.89
CA ALA A 137 17.17 4.81 10.46
C ALA A 137 17.99 5.92 9.79
N MET A 138 18.05 7.10 10.43
CA MET A 138 18.89 8.20 9.98
C MET A 138 20.37 7.81 9.99
N MET A 139 20.85 7.19 11.08
CA MET A 139 22.23 6.70 11.20
C MET A 139 22.58 5.58 10.21
N THR A 140 21.59 4.84 9.72
CA THR A 140 21.81 3.70 8.82
C THR A 140 21.88 4.13 7.35
N ILE A 141 21.06 5.10 6.93
CA ILE A 141 20.94 5.45 5.51
C ILE A 141 21.65 6.75 5.10
N LEU A 142 21.77 7.70 6.03
CA LEU A 142 22.28 9.04 5.76
C LEU A 142 23.79 9.07 5.99
N ASP A 143 24.48 9.81 5.13
CA ASP A 143 25.88 10.13 5.33
C ASP A 143 25.99 11.09 6.52
N LYS A 144 26.98 10.85 7.36
CA LYS A 144 27.23 11.58 8.60
C LYS A 144 28.50 12.40 8.46
N GLU A 145 28.40 13.69 8.76
CA GLU A 145 29.53 14.59 8.94
C GLU A 145 29.51 15.13 10.38
N GLU A 146 30.60 14.92 11.13
CA GLU A 146 30.77 15.50 12.46
C GLU A 146 31.28 16.93 12.29
N LEU A 147 30.50 17.89 12.78
CA LEU A 147 30.83 19.31 12.62
C LEU A 147 31.71 19.81 13.77
N GLU A 148 31.31 19.50 15.00
CA GLU A 148 31.95 19.99 16.21
C GLU A 148 31.70 19.02 17.37
N TYR A 149 32.72 18.86 18.21
CA TYR A 149 32.62 18.16 19.49
C TYR A 149 32.79 19.16 20.61
N ASP A 150 31.78 19.24 21.48
CA ASP A 150 31.85 20.02 22.70
C ASP A 150 32.43 19.14 23.82
N GLU A 151 33.68 19.41 24.21
CA GLU A 151 34.37 18.67 25.27
C GLU A 151 33.74 18.89 26.67
N GLU A 152 33.08 20.03 26.90
CA GLU A 152 32.50 20.39 28.19
C GLU A 152 31.16 19.67 28.43
N THR A 153 30.35 19.55 27.38
CA THR A 153 29.05 18.85 27.45
C THR A 153 29.11 17.40 26.95
N GLY A 154 30.20 17.01 26.28
CA GLY A 154 30.35 15.72 25.61
C GLY A 154 29.43 15.53 24.41
N VAL A 155 28.84 16.60 23.88
CA VAL A 155 27.87 16.57 22.77
C VAL A 155 28.60 16.64 21.43
N VAL A 156 28.23 15.77 20.49
CA VAL A 156 28.69 15.82 19.09
C VAL A 156 27.59 16.42 18.23
N ASN A 157 27.89 17.52 17.54
CA ASN A 157 27.03 18.09 16.53
C ASN A 157 27.24 17.35 15.20
N VAL A 158 26.15 16.77 14.69
CA VAL A 158 26.19 15.93 13.49
C VAL A 158 25.32 16.53 12.40
N HIS A 159 25.89 16.64 11.21
CA HIS A 159 25.15 16.92 9.99
C HIS A 159 24.83 15.62 9.25
N PHE A 160 23.58 15.45 8.85
CA PHE A 160 23.12 14.31 8.06
C PHE A 160 22.80 14.74 6.64
N THR A 161 23.36 14.03 5.67
CA THR A 161 23.08 14.24 4.25
C THR A 161 22.67 12.96 3.56
N THR A 162 21.98 13.08 2.43
CA THR A 162 21.60 11.89 1.64
C THR A 162 22.70 11.58 0.64
N GLY A 163 23.43 10.50 0.87
CA GLY A 163 24.43 10.01 -0.07
C GLY A 163 23.82 9.49 -1.38
N ALA A 164 24.47 9.76 -2.50
CA ALA A 164 24.01 9.31 -3.83
C ALA A 164 23.85 7.78 -3.90
N ARG A 165 24.74 7.03 -3.24
CA ARG A 165 24.71 5.56 -3.25
C ARG A 165 23.47 5.00 -2.56
N SER A 166 23.18 5.47 -1.34
CA SER A 166 21.99 5.06 -0.58
C SER A 166 20.74 5.41 -1.35
N LEU A 167 20.68 6.63 -1.92
CA LEU A 167 19.54 7.08 -2.69
C LEU A 167 19.30 6.23 -3.96
N VAL A 168 20.34 5.95 -4.74
CA VAL A 168 20.21 5.11 -5.94
C VAL A 168 19.73 3.70 -5.57
N GLY A 169 20.29 3.08 -4.53
CA GLY A 169 19.84 1.77 -4.06
C GLY A 169 18.36 1.77 -3.62
N SER A 170 17.96 2.82 -2.92
CA SER A 170 16.57 3.07 -2.51
C SER A 170 15.61 3.21 -3.70
N ILE A 171 15.99 3.97 -4.72
CA ILE A 171 15.20 4.17 -5.94
C ILE A 171 15.07 2.85 -6.72
N VAL A 172 16.16 2.09 -6.87
CA VAL A 172 16.15 0.80 -7.58
C VAL A 172 15.16 -0.18 -6.95
N ILE A 173 15.16 -0.28 -5.61
CA ILE A 173 14.19 -1.14 -4.90
C ILE A 173 12.76 -0.66 -5.18
N ALA A 174 12.48 0.64 -5.08
CA ALA A 174 11.15 1.17 -5.36
C ALA A 174 10.69 0.88 -6.81
N ILE A 175 11.59 1.06 -7.79
CA ILE A 175 11.33 0.74 -9.20
C ILE A 175 11.03 -0.75 -9.38
N ASP A 176 11.74 -1.66 -8.72
CA ASP A 176 11.49 -3.09 -8.82
C ASP A 176 10.09 -3.47 -8.30
N VAL A 177 9.63 -2.85 -7.20
CA VAL A 177 8.26 -3.04 -6.68
C VAL A 177 7.21 -2.49 -7.65
N VAL A 178 7.43 -1.29 -8.19
CA VAL A 178 6.55 -0.69 -9.21
C VAL A 178 6.47 -1.57 -10.45
N ASN A 179 7.59 -2.07 -10.95
CA ASN A 179 7.64 -2.95 -12.12
C ASN A 179 6.86 -4.25 -11.88
N ALA A 180 6.97 -4.85 -10.70
CA ALA A 180 6.17 -6.03 -10.35
C ALA A 180 4.66 -5.73 -10.37
N ALA A 181 4.24 -4.58 -9.83
CA ALA A 181 2.85 -4.13 -9.88
C ALA A 181 2.36 -3.90 -11.34
N VAL A 182 3.16 -3.21 -12.16
CA VAL A 182 2.85 -2.94 -13.58
C VAL A 182 2.76 -4.23 -14.39
N GLN A 183 3.64 -5.19 -14.16
CA GLN A 183 3.58 -6.50 -14.84
C GLN A 183 2.30 -7.26 -14.48
N LEU A 184 1.90 -7.27 -13.20
CA LEU A 184 0.63 -7.85 -12.78
C LEU A 184 -0.55 -7.14 -13.44
N TYR A 185 -0.54 -5.80 -13.47
CA TYR A 185 -1.57 -5.02 -14.14
C TYR A 185 -1.65 -5.36 -15.64
N GLY A 186 -0.51 -5.42 -16.35
CA GLY A 186 -0.46 -5.79 -17.75
C GLY A 186 -1.06 -7.16 -18.03
N ARG A 187 -0.67 -8.19 -17.25
CA ARG A 187 -1.22 -9.55 -17.39
C ARG A 187 -2.73 -9.58 -17.17
N ARG A 188 -3.22 -8.86 -16.16
CA ARG A 188 -4.64 -8.89 -15.79
C ARG A 188 -5.49 -8.03 -16.72
N SER A 189 -5.05 -6.83 -17.09
CA SER A 189 -5.82 -5.91 -17.96
C SER A 189 -6.13 -6.53 -19.32
N THR A 190 -5.19 -7.26 -19.93
CA THR A 190 -5.44 -7.96 -21.20
C THR A 190 -6.39 -9.16 -21.09
N GLU A 191 -6.45 -9.81 -19.93
CA GLU A 191 -7.45 -10.85 -19.63
C GLU A 191 -8.82 -10.19 -19.33
N PHE A 192 -8.83 -9.07 -18.61
CA PHE A 192 -10.03 -8.31 -18.25
C PHE A 192 -10.73 -7.66 -19.46
N THR A 193 -10.01 -7.33 -20.54
CA THR A 193 -10.63 -6.85 -21.79
C THR A 193 -11.19 -7.97 -22.66
N LYS A 194 -10.91 -9.25 -22.35
CA LYS A 194 -11.52 -10.42 -23.01
C LYS A 194 -12.71 -10.96 -22.20
N VAL A 195 -13.42 -10.09 -21.52
CA VAL A 195 -14.73 -10.43 -20.92
C VAL A 195 -15.69 -10.64 -22.10
N PRO A 196 -16.43 -11.77 -22.17
CA PRO A 196 -17.53 -11.90 -23.11
C PRO A 196 -18.44 -10.69 -22.96
N GLU A 197 -18.94 -10.14 -24.07
CA GLU A 197 -19.89 -9.03 -24.09
C GLU A 197 -21.25 -9.45 -23.47
N ASP A 198 -21.27 -9.86 -22.21
CA ASP A 198 -22.48 -10.18 -21.47
C ASP A 198 -23.08 -8.88 -20.91
N VAL A 199 -23.68 -8.12 -21.83
CA VAL A 199 -24.94 -7.31 -21.84
C VAL A 199 -25.37 -6.49 -20.59
N VAL A 200 -24.91 -6.76 -19.37
CA VAL A 200 -25.47 -6.14 -18.15
C VAL A 200 -24.72 -4.88 -17.71
N LEU A 201 -23.41 -4.81 -17.92
CA LEU A 201 -22.58 -3.66 -17.48
C LEU A 201 -22.73 -2.43 -18.37
N GLU A 202 -22.92 -2.59 -19.69
CA GLU A 202 -23.25 -1.47 -20.59
C GLU A 202 -24.60 -0.83 -20.22
N GLY A 203 -25.58 -1.61 -19.78
CA GLY A 203 -26.90 -1.11 -19.39
C GLY A 203 -26.87 -0.20 -18.15
N ILE A 204 -25.95 -0.46 -17.22
CA ILE A 204 -25.78 0.33 -15.99
C ILE A 204 -25.03 1.63 -16.30
N LEU A 205 -23.97 1.58 -17.12
CA LEU A 205 -23.17 2.77 -17.47
C LEU A 205 -23.90 3.72 -18.43
N ARG A 206 -24.70 3.21 -19.38
CA ARG A 206 -25.49 4.06 -20.28
C ARG A 206 -26.68 4.73 -19.60
N LYS A 207 -27.21 4.18 -18.50
CA LYS A 207 -28.29 4.82 -17.72
C LYS A 207 -27.81 6.04 -16.94
N GLN A 208 -26.54 6.08 -16.53
CA GLN A 208 -25.98 7.23 -15.81
C GLN A 208 -25.59 8.41 -16.70
N GLN A 209 -25.51 8.23 -18.02
CA GLN A 209 -25.25 9.32 -18.97
C GLN A 209 -26.54 9.98 -19.51
N ARG A 210 -27.73 9.54 -19.07
CA ARG A 210 -29.03 10.06 -19.51
C ARG A 210 -29.89 10.63 -18.38
N GLN A 211 -29.30 10.93 -17.23
CA GLN A 211 -29.91 11.75 -16.17
C GLN A 211 -29.02 12.96 -15.93
#